data_AF-A0A426QYM2-F1
#
_entry.id   AF-A0A426QYM2-F1
#
_cell.length_a   1.000
_cell.length_b   1.000
_cell.length_c   1.000
_cell.angle_alpha   90.00
_cell.angle_beta   90.00
_cell.angle_gamma   90.00
#
_symmetry.space_group_name_H-M   'P 1'
#
loop_
_entity.id
_entity.type
_entity.pdbx_description
1 polymer ?
#
loop_
_entity_poly.entity_id
_entity_poly.type
_entity_poly.pdbx_seq_one_letter_code
_entity_poly.pdbx_strand_id
1 'polypeptide(L)' 'MGNLSASEKGGMRAAIIITVMAALLAGIASDDFVTGFLVTAVVCGIALMAAMVLARIVNARRRR' A
#
# COMPACT_ATOMS: atom_id res chain seq x y z
N MET A 1 8.50 18.22 8.59
CA MET A 1 8.15 17.18 7.58
C MET A 1 9.33 17.02 6.65
N GLY A 2 10.05 15.90 6.75
CA GLY A 2 11.32 15.68 6.03
C GLY A 2 11.13 15.65 4.51
N ASN A 3 12.08 16.23 3.79
CA ASN A 3 12.09 16.31 2.33
C ASN A 3 12.28 14.90 1.73
N LEU A 4 11.17 14.24 1.40
CA LEU A 4 11.17 12.93 0.73
C LEU A 4 11.93 13.02 -0.61
N SER A 5 12.80 12.06 -0.89
CA SER A 5 13.47 11.93 -2.18
C SER A 5 12.43 11.82 -3.30
N ALA A 6 12.75 12.34 -4.49
CA ALA A 6 11.84 12.30 -5.64
C ALA A 6 11.34 10.86 -5.95
N SER A 7 12.19 9.86 -5.69
CA SER A 7 11.84 8.43 -5.81
C SER A 7 10.82 7.98 -4.75
N GLU A 8 10.94 8.42 -3.49
CA GLU A 8 9.99 8.11 -2.43
C GLU A 8 8.63 8.78 -2.68
N LYS A 9 8.64 10.01 -3.17
CA LYS A 9 7.42 10.74 -3.55
C LYS A 9 6.74 10.11 -4.76
N GLY A 10 7.51 9.63 -5.73
CA GLY A 10 7.02 8.86 -6.89
C GLY A 10 6.44 7.51 -6.48
N GLY A 11 7.16 6.75 -5.64
CA GLY A 11 6.72 5.46 -5.11
C GLY A 11 5.44 5.57 -4.29
N MET A 12 5.29 6.63 -3.49
CA MET A 12 4.07 6.89 -2.72
C MET A 12 2.87 7.19 -3.62
N ARG A 13 3.04 7.98 -4.70
CA ARG A 13 1.98 8.22 -5.68
C ARG A 13 1.61 6.95 -6.45
N ALA A 14 2.59 6.16 -6.87
CA ALA A 14 2.36 4.89 -7.55
C ALA A 14 1.60 3.90 -6.65
N ALA A 15 1.97 3.81 -5.37
CA ALA A 15 1.29 2.97 -4.40
C ALA A 15 -0.18 3.36 -4.22
N ILE A 16 -0.49 4.67 -4.18
CA ILE A 16 -1.87 5.19 -4.10
C ILE A 16 -2.66 4.80 -5.36
N ILE A 17 -2.07 4.93 -6.55
CA ILE A 17 -2.76 4.58 -7.81
C ILE A 17 -3.05 3.08 -7.87
N ILE A 18 -2.08 2.24 -7.51
CA ILE A 18 -2.24 0.78 -7.52
C ILE A 18 -3.30 0.34 -6.52
N THR A 19 -3.36 0.97 -5.34
CA THR A 19 -4.40 0.67 -4.35
C THR A 19 -5.79 1.03 -4.83
N VAL A 20 -5.96 2.20 -5.44
CA VAL A 20 -7.24 2.61 -6.03
C VAL A 20 -7.67 1.65 -7.13
N MET A 21 -6.76 1.26 -8.03
CA MET A 21 -7.05 0.31 -9.11
C MET A 21 -7.40 -1.09 -8.58
N ALA A 22 -6.68 -1.57 -7.56
CA ALA A 22 -6.99 -2.85 -6.93
C ALA A 22 -8.37 -2.85 -6.27
N ALA A 23 -8.73 -1.75 -5.58
CA ALA A 23 -10.02 -1.60 -4.94
C ALA A 23 -11.17 -1.51 -5.94
N LEU A 24 -10.98 -0.80 -7.07
CA LEU A 24 -11.93 -0.77 -8.17
C LEU A 24 -12.14 -2.15 -8.79
N LEU A 25 -11.06 -2.89 -9.06
CA LEU A 25 -11.13 -4.23 -9.63
C LEU A 25 -11.88 -5.20 -8.71
N ALA A 26 -11.63 -5.12 -7.41
CA ALA A 26 -12.31 -5.94 -6.41
C ALA A 26 -13.79 -5.57 -6.23
N GLY A 27 -14.13 -4.29 -6.37
CA GLY A 27 -15.52 -3.82 -6.38
C GLY A 27 -16.29 -4.28 -7.62
N ILE A 28 -15.64 -4.39 -8.79
CA ILE A 28 -16.24 -4.97 -10.01
C ILE A 28 -16.42 -6.48 -9.89
N ALA A 29 -15.49 -7.15 -9.21
CA ALA A 29 -15.51 -8.61 -9.05
C ALA A 29 -16.43 -9.11 -7.91
N SER A 30 -16.88 -8.24 -7.01
CA SER A 30 -17.81 -8.61 -5.92
C SER A 30 -19.25 -8.29 -6.30
N ASP A 31 -20.18 -9.16 -5.89
CA ASP A 31 -21.63 -8.95 -6.04
C ASP A 31 -22.12 -7.66 -5.35
N ASP A 32 -21.37 -7.22 -4.33
CA ASP A 32 -21.56 -5.94 -3.64
C ASP A 32 -20.26 -5.12 -3.73
N PHE A 33 -20.32 -3.98 -4.42
CA PHE A 33 -19.17 -3.07 -4.59
C PHE A 33 -18.54 -2.65 -3.25
N VAL A 34 -19.38 -2.41 -2.25
CA VAL A 34 -18.96 -1.94 -0.92
C VAL A 34 -18.18 -3.01 -0.17
N THR A 35 -18.60 -4.27 -0.20
CA THR A 35 -17.89 -5.37 0.47
C THR A 35 -16.57 -5.67 -0.23
N GLY A 36 -16.53 -5.67 -1.57
CA GLY A 36 -15.29 -5.83 -2.34
C GLY A 36 -14.26 -4.73 -2.05
N PHE A 37 -14.72 -3.48 -1.98
CA PHE A 37 -13.88 -2.34 -1.58
C PHE A 37 -13.37 -2.48 -0.15
N LEU A 38 -14.24 -2.81 0.81
CA LEU A 38 -13.90 -2.95 2.23
C LEU A 38 -12.84 -4.03 2.44
N VAL A 39 -13.02 -5.21 1.85
CA VAL A 39 -12.06 -6.31 1.95
C VAL A 39 -10.69 -5.90 1.38
N THR A 40 -10.68 -5.23 0.23
CA THR A 40 -9.44 -4.78 -0.41
C THR A 40 -8.72 -3.72 0.42
N ALA A 41 -9.47 -2.78 1.01
CA ALA A 41 -8.92 -1.76 1.89
C ALA A 41 -8.27 -2.39 3.14
N VAL A 42 -8.92 -3.38 3.75
CA VAL A 42 -8.38 -4.12 4.91
C VAL A 42 -7.10 -4.86 4.54
N VAL A 43 -7.13 -5.65 3.44
CA VAL A 43 -5.95 -6.40 2.96
C VAL A 43 -4.80 -5.44 2.67
N CYS A 44 -5.06 -4.30 2.05
CA CYS A 44 -4.00 -3.35 1.74
C CYS A 44 -3.43 -2.66 2.99
N GLY A 45 -4.29 -2.32 3.97
CA GLY A 45 -3.83 -1.81 5.26
C GLY A 45 -2.85 -2.76 5.95
N ILE A 46 -3.15 -4.06 5.94
CA ILE A 46 -2.26 -5.10 6.50
C ILE A 46 -0.96 -5.18 5.70
N ALA A 47 -1.03 -5.18 4.36
CA ALA A 47 0.14 -5.23 3.50
C ALA A 47 1.10 -4.04 3.72
N LEU A 48 0.56 -2.83 3.87
CA LEU A 48 1.35 -1.63 4.17
C LEU A 48 2.02 -1.70 5.56
N MET A 49 1.30 -2.22 6.56
CA MET A 49 1.87 -2.46 7.89
C MET A 49 3.04 -3.44 7.82
N ALA A 50 2.87 -4.56 7.14
CA ALA A 50 3.92 -5.56 6.93
C ALA A 50 5.12 -4.97 6.19
N ALA A 51 4.87 -4.17 5.14
CA ALA A 51 5.93 -3.50 4.38
C ALA A 51 6.73 -2.51 5.24
N MET A 52 6.07 -1.74 6.12
CA MET A 52 6.75 -0.83 7.05
C MET A 52 7.66 -1.58 8.03
N VAL A 53 7.17 -2.69 8.60
CA VAL A 53 7.97 -3.52 9.51
C VAL A 53 9.17 -4.12 8.78
N LEU A 54 8.96 -4.66 7.58
CA LEU A 54 10.03 -5.24 6.78
C LEU A 54 11.08 -4.19 6.38
N ALA A 55 10.65 -3.00 5.96
CA ALA A 55 11.56 -1.89 5.62
C ALA A 55 12.42 -1.46 6.83
N ARG A 56 11.84 -1.43 8.05
CA ARG A 56 12.58 -1.16 9.28
C ARG A 56 13.63 -2.23 9.55
N ILE A 57 13.28 -3.51 9.39
CA ILE A 57 14.21 -4.64 9.59
C ILE A 57 15.35 -4.60 8.58
N VAL A 58 15.05 -4.37 7.29
CA VAL A 58 16.06 -4.29 6.23
C VAL A 58 17.02 -3.13 6.47
N ASN A 59 16.51 -1.95 6.82
CA ASN A 59 17.35 -0.79 7.14
C ASN A 59 18.20 -1.03 8.39
N ALA A 60 17.67 -1.71 9.41
CA ALA A 60 18.45 -2.07 10.60
C ALA A 60 19.59 -3.03 10.27
N ARG A 61 19.40 -3.98 9.34
CA ARG A 61 20.46 -4.88 8.87
C ARG A 61 21.49 -4.17 7.99
N ARG A 62 21.07 -3.25 7.11
CA ARG A 62 21.97 -2.52 6.20
C ARG A 62 22.92 -1.56 6.93
N ARG A 63 22.59 -1.18 8.17
CA ARG A 63 23.37 -0.27 9.01
C ARG A 63 24.37 -0.99 9.93
N ARG A 64 24.38 -2.32 9.95
CA ARG A 64 25.46 -3.14 10.52
C ARG A 64 26.42 -3.53 9.40
#